data_AF-R5B5C5-F1
#
_entry.id   AF-R5B5C5-F1
#
_cell.length_a   1.000
_cell.length_b   1.000
_cell.length_c   1.000
_cell.angle_alpha   90.00
_cell.angle_beta   90.00
_cell.angle_gamma   90.00
#
_symmetry.space_group_name_H-M   'P 1'
#
loop_
_entity.id
_entity.type
_entity.pdbx_description
1 polymer ?
#
loop_
_entity_poly.entity_id
_entity_poly.type
_entity_poly.pdbx_seq_one_letter_code
_entity_poly.pdbx_strand_id
1 'polypeptide(L)'
;MQHIDENMMNTQLRELKPFINDKGQLTSYPAKYKKKLMALWYLADKIDMDREYSEPEINSLINSLHTFGDQATLRRELINKRLLFRSTDCSRYWAEENDDTFEAFMQRFI
;
A
#
# COMPACT_ATOMS: atom_id res chain seq x y z
N MET A 1 -5.59 -8.55 6.62
CA MET A 1 -4.21 -8.02 6.78
C MET A 1 -4.02 -7.61 8.22
N GLN A 2 -2.83 -7.81 8.81
CA GLN A 2 -2.53 -7.26 10.14
C GLN A 2 -2.61 -5.74 10.11
N HIS A 3 -3.47 -5.15 10.94
CA HIS A 3 -3.61 -3.70 11.00
C HIS A 3 -2.31 -3.06 11.49
N ILE A 4 -1.85 -2.01 10.81
CA ILE A 4 -0.59 -1.35 11.17
C ILE A 4 -0.81 -0.47 12.39
N ASP A 5 -0.34 -0.96 13.53
CA ASP A 5 -0.29 -0.21 14.79
C ASP A 5 1.08 0.47 15.01
N GLU A 6 1.20 1.18 16.14
CA GLU A 6 2.43 1.86 16.51
C GLU A 6 3.60 0.88 16.74
N ASN A 7 3.34 -0.31 17.28
CA ASN A 7 4.38 -1.30 17.54
C ASN A 7 4.96 -1.84 16.22
N MET A 8 4.11 -2.17 15.26
CA MET A 8 4.49 -2.59 13.91
C MET A 8 5.29 -1.50 13.19
N MET A 9 4.87 -0.25 13.33
CA MET A 9 5.58 0.92 12.80
C MET A 9 6.98 1.08 13.42
N ASN A 10 7.13 0.77 14.71
CA ASN A 10 8.41 0.84 15.44
C ASN A 10 9.34 -0.36 15.19
N THR A 11 8.81 -1.50 14.74
CA THR A 11 9.54 -2.75 14.57
C THR A 11 9.73 -3.11 13.10
N GLN A 12 8.72 -3.72 12.48
CA GLN A 12 8.73 -4.24 11.11
C GLN A 12 8.88 -3.14 10.05
N LEU A 13 8.22 -2.00 10.23
CA LEU A 13 8.21 -0.88 9.27
C LEU A 13 9.16 0.27 9.65
N ARG A 14 10.06 0.06 10.62
CA ARG A 14 10.96 1.12 11.13
C ARG A 14 11.75 1.82 10.03
N GLU A 15 12.18 1.09 9.01
CA GLU A 15 12.96 1.63 7.89
C GLU A 15 12.16 2.52 6.92
N LEU A 16 10.82 2.48 7.02
CA LEU A 16 9.89 3.29 6.22
C LEU A 16 9.60 4.65 6.87
N LYS A 17 9.74 4.78 8.20
CA LYS A 17 9.45 6.03 8.93
C LYS A 17 10.01 7.31 8.30
N PRO A 18 11.26 7.36 7.78
CA PRO A 18 11.79 8.57 7.16
C PRO A 18 11.02 9.04 5.90
N PHE A 19 10.17 8.18 5.34
CA PHE A 19 9.35 8.45 4.16
C PHE A 19 7.92 8.87 4.53
N ILE A 20 7.54 8.89 5.80
CA ILE A 20 6.18 9.22 6.25
C ILE A 20 6.20 10.58 6.95
N ASN A 21 5.31 11.49 6.54
CA ASN A 21 5.12 12.77 7.22
C ASN A 21 4.16 12.66 8.42
N ASP A 22 4.00 13.75 9.16
CA ASP A 22 3.12 13.82 10.33
C ASP A 22 1.63 13.59 10.01
N LYS A 23 1.25 13.65 8.72
CA LYS A 23 -0.11 13.35 8.24
C LYS A 23 -0.28 11.87 7.83
N GLY A 24 0.74 11.04 8.02
CA GLY A 24 0.70 9.63 7.60
C GLY A 24 0.86 9.42 6.09
N GLN A 25 1.36 10.41 5.35
CA GLN A 25 1.52 10.33 3.90
C GLN A 25 2.96 9.98 3.52
N LEU A 26 3.13 9.21 2.44
CA LEU A 26 4.43 8.98 1.83
C LEU A 26 4.94 10.24 1.14
N THR A 27 6.08 10.77 1.59
CA THR A 27 6.71 11.97 1.03
C THR A 27 7.53 11.67 -0.23
N SER A 28 8.00 10.43 -0.36
CA SER A 28 8.69 9.92 -1.55
C SER A 28 8.55 8.40 -1.66
N TYR A 29 8.67 7.86 -2.87
CA TYR A 29 8.68 6.42 -3.08
C TYR A 29 10.10 5.86 -2.92
N PRO A 30 10.37 4.93 -1.98
CA PRO A 30 11.73 4.47 -1.71
C PRO A 30 12.41 3.85 -2.93
N ALA A 31 13.71 4.11 -3.13
CA ALA A 31 14.46 3.49 -4.22
C ALA A 31 14.76 2.00 -3.98
N LYS A 32 15.04 1.63 -2.71
CA LYS A 32 15.39 0.25 -2.33
C LYS A 32 14.16 -0.63 -2.31
N TYR A 33 14.27 -1.79 -2.96
CA TYR A 33 13.14 -2.71 -3.15
C TYR A 33 12.48 -3.19 -1.84
N LYS A 34 13.26 -3.59 -0.82
CA LYS A 34 12.73 -3.93 0.51
C LYS A 34 11.83 -2.82 1.10
N LYS A 35 12.25 -1.56 0.95
CA LYS A 35 11.49 -0.40 1.44
C LYS A 35 10.27 -0.09 0.57
N LYS A 36 10.33 -0.39 -0.74
CA LYS A 36 9.13 -0.33 -1.60
C LYS A 36 8.07 -1.31 -1.11
N LEU A 37 8.44 -2.54 -0.79
CA LEU A 37 7.50 -3.52 -0.24
C LEU A 37 6.88 -3.02 1.07
N MET A 38 7.68 -2.46 1.98
CA MET A 38 7.18 -1.81 3.20
C MET A 38 6.17 -0.69 2.89
N ALA A 39 6.48 0.17 1.92
CA ALA A 39 5.59 1.25 1.50
C ALA A 39 4.27 0.72 0.93
N LEU A 40 4.31 -0.34 0.11
CA LEU A 40 3.11 -0.95 -0.48
C LEU A 40 2.25 -1.63 0.59
N TRP A 41 2.86 -2.34 1.55
CA TRP A 41 2.15 -2.89 2.70
C TRP A 41 1.47 -1.79 3.52
N TYR A 42 2.19 -0.70 3.77
CA TYR A 42 1.66 0.47 4.47
C TYR A 42 0.43 1.09 3.78
N LEU A 43 0.47 1.21 2.44
CA LEU A 43 -0.65 1.74 1.68
C LEU A 43 -1.84 0.77 1.66
N ALA A 44 -1.59 -0.53 1.57
CA ALA A 44 -2.64 -1.55 1.51
C ALA A 44 -3.50 -1.59 2.79
N ASP A 45 -2.90 -1.35 3.96
CA ASP A 45 -3.62 -1.21 5.25
C ASP A 45 -4.65 -0.06 5.26
N LYS A 46 -4.54 0.90 4.34
CA LYS A 46 -5.46 2.05 4.22
C LYS A 46 -6.55 1.85 3.17
N ILE A 47 -6.55 0.70 2.48
CA ILE A 47 -7.58 0.33 1.51
C ILE A 47 -8.60 -0.54 2.24
N ASP A 48 -9.87 -0.14 2.16
CA ASP A 48 -10.96 -0.86 2.81
C ASP A 48 -11.23 -2.16 2.06
N MET A 49 -11.19 -3.29 2.77
CA MET A 49 -11.37 -4.62 2.21
C MET A 49 -12.85 -4.93 1.92
N ASP A 50 -13.78 -4.23 2.58
CA ASP A 50 -15.22 -4.45 2.40
C ASP A 50 -15.82 -3.52 1.32
N ARG A 51 -14.97 -2.88 0.52
CA ARG A 51 -15.37 -1.88 -0.47
C ARG A 51 -14.78 -2.13 -1.85
N GLU A 52 -15.66 -2.06 -2.84
CA GLU A 52 -15.27 -1.84 -4.23
C GLU A 52 -15.15 -0.34 -4.53
N TYR A 53 -14.10 0.02 -5.26
CA TYR A 53 -13.81 1.37 -5.69
C TYR A 53 -13.88 1.47 -7.21
N SER A 54 -14.46 2.55 -7.71
CA SER A 54 -14.23 2.99 -9.08
C SER A 54 -12.80 3.52 -9.26
N GLU A 55 -12.35 3.64 -10.52
CA GLU A 55 -11.04 4.23 -10.82
C GLU A 55 -10.83 5.63 -10.19
N PRO A 56 -11.77 6.60 -10.28
CA PRO A 56 -11.60 7.90 -9.63
C PRO A 56 -11.49 7.82 -8.11
N GLU A 57 -12.24 6.93 -7.47
CA GLU A 57 -12.22 6.78 -6.01
C GLU A 57 -10.89 6.19 -5.52
N ILE A 58 -10.41 5.10 -6.14
CA ILE A 58 -9.12 4.51 -5.75
C ILE A 58 -7.95 5.47 -6.04
N ASN A 59 -8.02 6.22 -7.13
CA ASN A 59 -7.03 7.26 -7.43
C ASN A 59 -7.03 8.36 -6.36
N SER A 60 -8.22 8.77 -5.90
CA SER A 60 -8.36 9.79 -4.87
C SER A 60 -7.84 9.29 -3.52
N LEU A 61 -8.15 8.04 -3.16
CA LEU A 61 -7.60 7.39 -1.97
C LEU A 61 -6.08 7.35 -2.02
N ILE A 62 -5.49 6.79 -3.07
CA ILE A 62 -4.03 6.69 -3.20
C ILE A 62 -3.39 8.09 -3.18
N ASN A 63 -3.96 9.08 -3.88
CA ASN A 63 -3.48 10.47 -3.83
C ASN A 63 -3.51 11.09 -2.45
N SER A 64 -4.47 10.72 -1.60
CA SER A 64 -4.50 11.21 -0.22
C SER A 64 -3.37 10.64 0.65
N LEU A 65 -2.77 9.52 0.24
CA LEU A 65 -1.76 8.78 1.01
C LEU A 65 -0.31 9.14 0.64
N HIS A 66 -0.07 10.02 -0.33
CA HIS A 66 1.28 10.41 -0.74
C HIS A 66 1.35 11.85 -1.29
N THR A 67 2.56 12.41 -1.40
CA THR A 67 2.75 13.82 -1.82
C THR A 67 3.43 14.00 -3.18
N PHE A 68 3.86 12.92 -3.83
CA PHE A 68 4.66 12.97 -5.06
C PHE A 68 3.85 12.80 -6.36
N GLY A 69 2.53 12.64 -6.28
CA GLY A 69 1.62 12.71 -7.44
C GLY A 69 1.78 11.59 -8.47
N ASP A 70 2.18 10.39 -8.04
CA ASP A 70 2.31 9.21 -8.91
C ASP A 70 1.48 8.03 -8.38
N GLN A 71 0.17 8.28 -8.28
CA GLN A 71 -0.82 7.25 -7.94
C GLN A 71 -0.83 6.09 -8.95
N ALA A 72 -0.50 6.35 -10.22
CA ALA A 72 -0.51 5.33 -11.26
C ALA A 72 0.56 4.26 -11.00
N THR A 73 1.78 4.67 -10.63
CA THR A 73 2.83 3.73 -10.23
C THR A 73 2.45 2.97 -8.97
N LEU A 74 1.95 3.64 -7.93
CA LEU A 74 1.54 2.97 -6.69
C LEU A 74 0.43 1.94 -6.93
N ARG A 75 -0.62 2.31 -7.68
CA ARG A 75 -1.73 1.41 -8.02
C ARG A 75 -1.26 0.17 -8.78
N ARG A 76 -0.37 0.36 -9.77
CA ARG A 76 0.23 -0.74 -10.52
C ARG A 76 1.06 -1.66 -9.64
N GLU A 77 1.86 -1.10 -8.73
CA GLU A 77 2.70 -1.90 -7.83
C GLU A 77 1.86 -2.66 -6.78
N LEU A 78 0.80 -2.06 -6.24
CA LEU A 78 -0.16 -2.75 -5.38
C LEU A 78 -0.78 -3.96 -6.08
N ILE A 79 -1.17 -3.81 -7.35
CA ILE A 79 -1.67 -4.92 -8.18
C ILE A 79 -0.60 -5.97 -8.42
N ASN A 80 0.61 -5.57 -8.80
CA ASN A 80 1.74 -6.49 -9.03
C ASN A 80 2.06 -7.33 -7.78
N LYS A 81 1.81 -6.77 -6.59
CA LYS A 81 2.03 -7.43 -5.30
C LYS A 81 0.79 -8.12 -4.73
N ARG A 82 -0.31 -8.19 -5.50
CA ARG A 82 -1.59 -8.80 -5.09
C ARG A 82 -2.14 -8.21 -3.80
N LEU A 83 -1.92 -6.92 -3.59
CA LEU A 83 -2.46 -6.13 -2.49
C LEU A 83 -3.69 -5.31 -2.91
N LEU A 84 -3.93 -5.21 -4.21
CA LEU A 84 -5.08 -4.57 -4.83
C LEU A 84 -5.42 -5.35 -6.10
N PHE A 85 -6.70 -5.53 -6.36
CA PHE A 85 -7.20 -6.20 -7.56
C PHE A 85 -8.00 -5.22 -8.40
N ARG A 86 -8.22 -5.58 -9.67
CA ARG A 86 -9.02 -4.78 -10.59
C ARG A 86 -9.75 -5.64 -11.61
N SER A 87 -10.85 -5.10 -12.12
CA SER A 87 -11.54 -5.67 -13.28
C SER A 87 -10.72 -5.48 -14.56
N THR A 88 -10.98 -6.31 -15.58
CA THR A 88 -10.27 -6.27 -16.86
C THR A 88 -10.44 -4.96 -17.61
N ASP A 89 -11.61 -4.34 -17.48
CA ASP A 89 -11.97 -3.03 -18.03
C ASP A 89 -11.50 -1.85 -17.15
N CYS A 90 -10.81 -2.12 -16.04
CA CYS A 90 -10.34 -1.13 -15.06
C CYS A 90 -11.43 -0.27 -14.41
N SER A 91 -12.70 -0.66 -14.50
CA SER A 91 -13.82 0.09 -13.92
C SER A 91 -13.95 -0.12 -12.41
N ARG A 92 -13.46 -1.25 -11.88
CA ARG A 92 -13.55 -1.64 -10.47
C ARG A 92 -12.21 -2.04 -9.90
N TYR A 93 -12.00 -1.71 -8.63
CA TYR A 93 -10.83 -2.06 -7.82
C TYR A 93 -11.30 -2.52 -6.44
N TRP A 94 -10.65 -3.53 -5.88
CA TRP A 94 -10.96 -4.05 -4.54
C TRP A 94 -9.71 -4.63 -3.89
N ALA A 95 -9.68 -4.63 -2.55
CA ALA A 95 -8.76 -5.47 -1.80
C ALA A 95 -9.48 -6.75 -1.41
N GLU A 96 -8.75 -7.84 -1.27
CA GLU A 96 -9.28 -9.10 -0.73
C GLU A 96 -8.74 -9.30 0.68
N GLU A 97 -9.47 -10.08 1.48
CA GLU A 97 -8.98 -10.50 2.78
C GLU A 97 -7.64 -11.22 2.61
N ASN A 98 -6.59 -10.61 3.17
CA ASN A 98 -5.25 -11.16 3.14
C ASN A 98 -4.79 -11.50 4.56
N ASP A 99 -4.78 -12.79 4.90
CA ASP A 99 -4.29 -13.30 6.18
C ASP A 99 -2.76 -13.43 6.23
N ASP A 100 -2.04 -13.00 5.18
CA ASP A 100 -0.59 -12.96 5.21
C ASP A 100 -0.10 -12.08 6.37
N THR A 101 0.94 -12.55 7.05
CA THR A 101 1.75 -11.69 7.94
C THR A 101 2.66 -10.81 7.10
N PHE A 102 3.14 -9.71 7.69
CA PHE A 102 4.16 -8.88 7.05
C PHE A 102 5.39 -9.71 6.62
N GLU A 103 5.85 -10.64 7.45
CA GLU A 103 6.98 -11.52 7.16
C GLU A 103 6.71 -12.42 5.95
N ALA A 104 5.52 -13.05 5.89
CA ALA A 104 5.14 -13.92 4.79
C ALA A 104 5.06 -13.13 3.47
N PHE A 105 4.49 -11.93 3.51
CA PHE A 105 4.49 -11.00 2.39
C PHE A 105 5.90 -10.65 1.93
N MET A 106 6.78 -10.29 2.86
CA MET A 106 8.16 -9.93 2.54
C MET A 106 8.94 -11.10 1.93
N GLN A 107 8.80 -12.32 2.48
CA GLN A 107 9.45 -13.53 1.96
C GLN A 107 8.95 -13.92 0.57
N ARG A 108 7.70 -13.62 0.22
CA ARG A 108 7.16 -13.91 -1.13
C ARG A 108 7.87 -13.10 -2.22
N PHE A 109 8.42 -11.95 -1.89
CA PHE A 109 8.87 -10.97 -2.87
C PHE A 109 10.36 -10.61 -2.79
N ILE A 110 11.05 -10.93 -1.69
CA ILE A 110 12.50 -10.77 -1.50
C ILE A 110 13.20 -12.07 -1.87
#